data_AF-A0A851EF43-F1
#
_entry.id   AF-A0A851EF43-F1
#
_cell.length_a   1.000
_cell.length_b   1.000
_cell.length_c   1.000
_cell.angle_alpha   90.00
_cell.angle_beta   90.00
_cell.angle_gamma   90.00
#
_symmetry.space_group_name_H-M   'P 1'
#
loop_
_entity.id
_entity.type
_entity.pdbx_description
1 polymer ?
#
loop_
_entity_poly.entity_id
_entity_poly.type
_entity_poly.pdbx_seq_one_letter_code
_entity_poly.pdbx_strand_id
1 'polypeptide(L)'
;KKAWNWSSYLEEEQMPAAPQKLFREYQSFPQGRNGFKVGMKLEGVDPEHPSRFCVLTVAEVQGFRMRLHFDGYPECYDFWANADSSDIHPVGWCEKTSHKLLPPKGFKEGEFNWTSYLKNCKAQAAPKSLFKTLSSPVTPSGFRVGMKLEAVDKKNPSLVCVATVTDMVENRLLIHFDNWDESYDYWCETSSPYIRPVGYCQETGTPLTTPPGYRDSKGFSWEKYLEETNSQAAPARAFKL
;
A
#
# COMPACT_ATOMS: atom_id res chain seq x y z
N LYS A 1 12.72 39.85 -5.74
CA LYS A 1 13.02 38.76 -4.78
C LYS A 1 14.16 37.93 -5.36
N LYS A 2 15.21 37.62 -4.58
CA LYS A 2 16.31 36.73 -5.02
C LYS A 2 15.73 35.33 -5.22
N ALA A 3 16.07 34.66 -6.33
CA ALA A 3 15.67 33.27 -6.54
C ALA A 3 16.38 32.38 -5.52
N TRP A 4 15.64 31.43 -4.96
CA TRP A 4 16.17 30.51 -3.96
C TRP A 4 17.04 29.42 -4.62
N ASN A 5 18.11 28.98 -3.96
CA ASN A 5 19.06 27.99 -4.47
C ASN A 5 19.63 27.14 -3.32
N TRP A 6 19.63 25.81 -3.46
CA TRP A 6 20.16 24.86 -2.48
C TRP A 6 21.64 25.06 -2.16
N SER A 7 22.49 25.26 -3.17
CA SER A 7 23.94 25.41 -2.99
C SER A 7 24.26 26.62 -2.11
N SER A 8 23.65 27.78 -2.39
CA SER A 8 23.84 28.97 -1.56
C SER A 8 23.31 28.78 -0.14
N TYR A 9 22.17 28.11 0.02
CA TYR A 9 21.59 27.86 1.35
C TYR A 9 22.48 26.94 2.20
N LEU A 10 22.99 25.85 1.63
CA LEU A 10 23.84 24.91 2.37
C LEU A 10 25.20 25.53 2.74
N GLU A 11 25.74 26.40 1.89
CA GLU A 11 26.94 27.19 2.22
C GLU A 11 26.70 28.16 3.36
N GLU A 12 25.58 28.89 3.35
CA GLU A 12 25.19 29.85 4.39
C GLU A 12 24.96 29.15 5.75
N GLU A 13 24.25 28.01 5.73
CA GLU A 13 23.95 27.22 6.93
C GLU A 13 25.13 26.34 7.40
N GLN A 14 26.21 26.22 6.62
CA GLN A 14 27.35 25.33 6.88
C GLN A 14 26.96 23.86 7.11
N MET A 15 25.92 23.40 6.43
CA MET A 15 25.39 22.04 6.58
C MET A 15 25.46 21.24 5.27
N PRO A 16 25.81 19.94 5.32
CA PRO A 16 25.76 19.10 4.13
C PRO A 16 24.34 18.61 3.83
N ALA A 17 24.05 18.36 2.55
CA ALA A 17 22.85 17.62 2.16
C ALA A 17 22.97 16.14 2.52
N ALA A 18 21.84 15.49 2.81
CA ALA A 18 21.79 14.04 2.96
C ALA A 18 22.27 13.36 1.66
N PRO A 19 23.25 12.43 1.71
CA PRO A 19 23.74 11.77 0.51
C PRO A 19 22.64 10.99 -0.22
N GLN A 20 22.59 11.12 -1.55
CA GLN A 20 21.55 10.47 -2.39
C GLN A 20 21.49 8.94 -2.20
N LYS A 21 22.62 8.29 -1.92
CA LYS A 21 22.70 6.84 -1.67
C LYS A 21 21.91 6.36 -0.44
N LEU A 22 21.46 7.27 0.43
CA LEU A 22 20.62 6.95 1.58
C LEU A 22 19.14 6.85 1.23
N PHE A 23 18.75 7.32 0.05
CA PHE A 23 17.37 7.31 -0.43
C PHE A 23 17.12 6.05 -1.25
N ARG A 24 15.93 5.46 -1.08
CA ARG A 24 15.49 4.33 -1.91
C ARG A 24 15.24 4.80 -3.34
N GLU A 25 15.18 3.86 -4.29
CA GLU A 25 14.99 4.18 -5.72
C GLU A 25 13.78 5.12 -5.96
N TYR A 26 12.63 4.84 -5.34
CA TYR A 26 11.41 5.64 -5.47
C TYR A 26 11.47 7.03 -4.79
N GLN A 27 12.48 7.28 -3.96
CA GLN A 27 12.73 8.58 -3.31
C GLN A 27 13.79 9.39 -4.05
N SER A 28 14.54 8.74 -4.94
CA SER A 28 15.61 9.34 -5.74
C SER A 28 15.05 10.09 -6.94
N PHE A 29 15.93 10.61 -7.80
CA PHE A 29 15.51 11.27 -9.03
C PHE A 29 14.74 10.29 -9.93
N PRO A 30 13.58 10.70 -10.48
CA PRO A 30 12.83 9.87 -11.40
C PRO A 30 13.65 9.45 -12.61
N GLN A 31 13.55 8.17 -13.00
CA GLN A 31 14.22 7.66 -14.21
C GLN A 31 13.49 8.06 -15.51
N GLY A 32 12.27 8.57 -15.40
CA GLY A 32 11.42 8.93 -16.54
C GLY A 32 10.63 10.22 -16.30
N ARG A 33 9.96 10.68 -17.36
CA ARG A 33 9.03 11.82 -17.28
C ARG A 33 7.66 11.37 -16.82
N ASN A 34 6.93 12.27 -16.16
CA ASN A 34 5.52 12.06 -15.88
C ASN A 34 4.70 12.20 -17.17
N GLY A 35 4.12 11.09 -17.63
CA GLY A 35 3.28 11.05 -18.84
C GLY A 35 1.78 11.13 -18.57
N PHE A 36 1.36 11.18 -17.31
CA PHE A 36 -0.05 11.30 -16.94
C PHE A 36 -0.58 12.68 -17.30
N LYS A 37 -1.86 12.75 -17.64
CA LYS A 37 -2.55 13.99 -18.00
C LYS A 37 -3.86 14.10 -17.23
N VAL A 38 -4.26 15.33 -16.93
CA VAL A 38 -5.54 15.63 -16.31
C VAL A 38 -6.68 14.98 -17.10
N GLY A 39 -7.62 14.35 -16.38
CA GLY A 39 -8.76 13.63 -16.94
C GLY A 39 -8.49 12.16 -17.31
N MET A 40 -7.23 11.69 -17.25
CA MET A 40 -6.95 10.26 -17.39
C MET A 40 -7.53 9.49 -16.20
N LYS A 41 -8.11 8.31 -16.48
CA LYS A 41 -8.68 7.41 -15.46
C LYS A 41 -7.81 6.19 -15.21
N LEU A 42 -7.79 5.73 -13.97
CA LEU A 42 -6.96 4.60 -13.51
C LEU A 42 -7.61 3.92 -12.29
N GLU A 43 -7.01 2.83 -11.84
CA GLU A 43 -7.34 2.14 -10.59
C GLU A 43 -6.27 2.46 -9.55
N GLY A 44 -6.62 2.53 -8.27
CA GLY A 44 -5.61 2.74 -7.24
C GLY A 44 -6.12 2.45 -5.83
N VAL A 45 -5.18 2.28 -4.91
CA VAL A 45 -5.46 2.00 -3.50
C VAL A 45 -5.97 3.26 -2.80
N ASP A 46 -6.98 3.12 -1.94
CA ASP A 46 -7.37 4.18 -1.00
C ASP A 46 -6.30 4.31 0.11
N PRO A 47 -5.59 5.45 0.24
CA PRO A 47 -4.54 5.62 1.26
C PRO A 47 -5.04 5.45 2.70
N GLU A 48 -6.33 5.72 2.96
CA GLU A 48 -6.94 5.58 4.30
C GLU A 48 -7.56 4.19 4.52
N HIS A 49 -7.76 3.41 3.45
CA HIS A 49 -8.24 2.03 3.50
C HIS A 49 -7.44 1.14 2.53
N PRO A 50 -6.21 0.74 2.90
CA PRO A 50 -5.28 0.13 1.95
C PRO A 50 -5.69 -1.22 1.33
N SER A 51 -6.75 -1.85 1.85
CA SER A 51 -7.41 -3.02 1.27
C SER A 51 -8.29 -2.71 0.05
N ARG A 52 -8.64 -1.44 -0.18
CA ARG A 52 -9.65 -1.02 -1.15
C ARG A 52 -9.00 -0.46 -2.42
N PHE A 53 -9.42 -0.99 -3.56
CA PHE A 53 -9.08 -0.46 -4.88
C PHE A 53 -10.25 0.34 -5.43
N CYS A 54 -9.99 1.55 -5.91
CA CYS A 54 -11.00 2.51 -6.34
C CYS A 54 -10.75 3.01 -7.77
N VAL A 55 -11.83 3.48 -8.41
CA VAL A 55 -11.75 4.25 -9.67
C VAL A 55 -11.26 5.66 -9.37
N LEU A 56 -10.17 6.05 -10.03
CA LEU A 56 -9.55 7.36 -9.83
C LEU A 56 -9.43 8.14 -11.15
N THR A 57 -9.48 9.47 -11.04
CA THR A 57 -9.16 10.41 -12.11
C THR A 57 -7.96 11.26 -11.74
N VAL A 58 -7.05 11.49 -12.68
CA VAL A 58 -5.98 12.49 -12.53
C VAL A 58 -6.61 13.88 -12.56
N ALA A 59 -6.68 14.54 -11.40
CA ALA A 59 -7.25 15.89 -11.27
C ALA A 59 -6.21 16.98 -11.56
N GLU A 60 -4.94 16.72 -11.23
CA GLU A 60 -3.84 17.69 -11.40
C GLU A 60 -2.51 16.99 -11.63
N VAL A 61 -1.59 17.65 -12.33
CA VAL A 61 -0.21 17.16 -12.54
C VAL A 61 0.77 18.28 -12.18
N GLN A 62 1.69 18.00 -11.26
CA GLN A 62 2.72 18.92 -10.82
C GLN A 62 4.09 18.23 -10.79
N GLY A 63 4.92 18.48 -11.80
CA GLY A 63 6.20 17.81 -11.97
C GLY A 63 6.02 16.30 -12.05
N PHE A 64 6.67 15.55 -11.15
CA PHE A 64 6.55 14.09 -11.09
C PHE A 64 5.38 13.57 -10.25
N ARG A 65 4.57 14.49 -9.69
CA ARG A 65 3.42 14.16 -8.84
C ARG A 65 2.11 14.38 -9.59
N MET A 66 1.09 13.65 -9.17
CA MET A 66 -0.28 13.80 -9.61
C MET A 66 -1.22 13.86 -8.42
N ARG A 67 -2.28 14.67 -8.53
CA ARG A 67 -3.41 14.63 -7.61
C ARG A 67 -4.48 13.72 -8.20
N LEU A 68 -4.92 12.75 -7.41
CA LEU A 68 -5.89 11.73 -7.78
C LEU A 68 -7.21 12.01 -7.06
N HIS A 69 -8.29 11.89 -7.81
CA HIS A 69 -9.65 12.13 -7.38
C HIS A 69 -10.45 10.84 -7.39
N PHE A 70 -11.23 10.59 -6.34
CA PHE A 70 -12.17 9.48 -6.27
C PHE A 70 -13.45 9.81 -7.03
N ASP A 71 -13.71 9.10 -8.13
CA ASP A 71 -14.83 9.43 -9.03
C ASP A 71 -16.19 9.42 -8.30
N GLY A 72 -16.88 10.56 -8.34
CA GLY A 72 -18.20 10.75 -7.71
C GLY A 72 -18.16 11.10 -6.23
N TYR A 73 -16.98 11.21 -5.62
CA TYR A 73 -16.79 11.65 -4.24
C TYR A 73 -16.35 13.12 -4.17
N PRO A 74 -16.48 13.79 -3.02
CA PRO A 74 -15.96 15.15 -2.83
C PRO A 74 -14.43 15.24 -2.97
N GLU A 75 -13.94 16.39 -3.44
CA GLU A 75 -12.50 16.67 -3.62
C GLU A 75 -11.70 16.67 -2.31
N CYS A 76 -12.34 16.70 -1.14
CA CYS A 76 -11.64 16.61 0.15
C CYS A 76 -10.96 15.24 0.36
N TYR A 77 -11.33 14.23 -0.43
CA TYR A 77 -10.67 12.92 -0.45
C TYR A 77 -9.55 12.83 -1.49
N ASP A 78 -9.30 13.88 -2.28
CA ASP A 78 -8.21 13.87 -3.24
C ASP A 78 -6.86 13.74 -2.53
N PHE A 79 -5.95 12.98 -3.14
CA PHE A 79 -4.62 12.74 -2.57
C PHE A 79 -3.54 12.84 -3.64
N TRP A 80 -2.31 13.09 -3.20
CA TRP A 80 -1.16 13.19 -4.10
C TRP A 80 -0.35 11.90 -4.12
N ALA A 81 0.05 11.46 -5.32
CA ALA A 81 0.97 10.35 -5.53
C ALA A 81 2.08 10.74 -6.54
N ASN A 82 3.22 10.05 -6.47
CA ASN A 82 4.22 10.11 -7.54
C ASN A 82 3.77 9.28 -8.75
N ALA A 83 4.25 9.63 -9.94
CA ALA A 83 3.89 8.92 -11.17
C ALA A 83 4.39 7.47 -11.25
N ASP A 84 5.34 7.10 -10.41
CA ASP A 84 5.87 5.75 -10.28
C ASP A 84 5.36 5.00 -9.03
N SER A 85 4.30 5.51 -8.40
CA SER A 85 3.68 4.86 -7.23
C SER A 85 3.28 3.42 -7.54
N SER A 86 3.56 2.52 -6.59
CA SER A 86 3.14 1.12 -6.66
C SER A 86 1.68 0.90 -6.26
N ASP A 87 0.99 1.96 -5.82
CA ASP A 87 -0.41 1.93 -5.37
C ASP A 87 -1.41 2.36 -6.46
N ILE A 88 -0.93 2.58 -7.69
CA ILE A 88 -1.75 2.91 -8.85
C ILE A 88 -1.59 1.85 -9.95
N HIS A 89 -2.68 1.58 -10.65
CA HIS A 89 -2.77 0.51 -11.62
C HIS A 89 -3.57 0.94 -12.86
N PRO A 90 -3.26 0.38 -14.03
CA PRO A 90 -4.03 0.68 -15.23
C PRO A 90 -5.44 0.12 -15.14
N VAL A 91 -6.37 0.74 -15.86
CA VAL A 91 -7.74 0.25 -16.05
C VAL A 91 -7.76 -1.25 -16.42
N GLY A 92 -8.58 -2.02 -15.70
CA GLY A 92 -8.75 -3.47 -15.86
C GLY A 92 -7.71 -4.30 -15.09
N TRP A 93 -6.90 -3.69 -14.22
CA TRP A 93 -5.93 -4.42 -13.42
C TRP A 93 -6.62 -5.28 -12.37
N CYS A 94 -7.58 -4.73 -11.60
CA CYS A 94 -8.33 -5.46 -10.57
C CYS A 94 -9.02 -6.70 -11.14
N GLU A 95 -9.67 -6.58 -12.31
CA GLU A 95 -10.29 -7.73 -12.98
C GLU A 95 -9.24 -8.80 -13.34
N LYS A 96 -8.11 -8.39 -13.92
CA LYS A 96 -7.02 -9.28 -14.33
C LYS A 96 -6.38 -10.00 -13.14
N THR A 97 -6.27 -9.33 -12.00
CA THR A 97 -5.63 -9.86 -10.78
C THR A 97 -6.65 -10.42 -9.79
N SER A 98 -7.93 -10.49 -10.14
CA SER A 98 -9.02 -10.97 -9.27
C SER A 98 -9.19 -10.17 -7.97
N HIS A 99 -8.87 -8.87 -7.99
CA HIS A 99 -9.13 -7.96 -6.87
C HIS A 99 -10.50 -7.29 -7.05
N LYS A 100 -11.13 -6.90 -5.93
CA LYS A 100 -12.39 -6.17 -5.95
C LYS A 100 -12.15 -4.69 -6.25
N LEU A 101 -12.69 -4.20 -7.36
CA LEU A 101 -12.75 -2.77 -7.66
C LEU A 101 -14.02 -2.17 -7.05
N LEU A 102 -13.86 -1.13 -6.24
CA LEU A 102 -14.96 -0.31 -5.76
C LEU A 102 -15.37 0.68 -6.85
N PRO A 103 -16.64 0.63 -7.30
CA PRO A 103 -17.08 1.50 -8.37
C PRO A 103 -17.26 2.95 -7.89
N PRO A 104 -17.37 3.92 -8.80
CA PRO A 104 -17.67 5.31 -8.47
C PRO A 104 -18.96 5.46 -7.67
N LYS A 105 -19.10 6.55 -6.92
CA LYS A 105 -20.32 6.81 -6.13
C LYS A 105 -21.57 6.76 -7.02
N GLY A 106 -22.57 5.99 -6.60
CA GLY A 106 -23.86 5.87 -7.27
C GLY A 106 -24.00 4.65 -8.21
N PHE A 107 -22.93 3.90 -8.46
CA PHE A 107 -23.00 2.61 -9.14
C PHE A 107 -23.29 1.50 -8.13
N LYS A 108 -24.15 0.54 -8.48
CA LYS A 108 -24.34 -0.67 -7.66
C LYS A 108 -23.29 -1.72 -8.02
N GLU A 109 -23.14 -2.69 -7.12
CA GLU A 109 -22.27 -3.85 -7.36
C GLU A 109 -22.70 -4.59 -8.63
N GLY A 110 -21.72 -4.90 -9.49
CA GLY A 110 -21.95 -5.56 -10.78
C GLY A 110 -22.41 -4.64 -11.94
N GLU A 111 -22.74 -3.38 -11.69
CA GLU A 111 -23.17 -2.45 -12.75
C GLU A 111 -22.00 -1.74 -13.46
N PHE A 112 -20.85 -1.64 -12.80
CA PHE A 112 -19.71 -0.91 -13.33
C PHE A 112 -19.00 -1.68 -14.45
N ASN A 113 -18.78 -1.01 -15.58
CA ASN A 113 -18.00 -1.51 -16.70
C ASN A 113 -17.12 -0.41 -17.28
N TRP A 114 -15.81 -0.64 -17.32
CA TRP A 114 -14.83 0.35 -17.77
C TRP A 114 -15.10 0.88 -19.18
N THR A 115 -15.47 0.03 -20.13
CA THR A 115 -15.73 0.43 -21.53
C THR A 115 -16.88 1.42 -21.61
N SER A 116 -18.02 1.09 -20.99
CA SER A 116 -19.19 1.97 -20.93
C SER A 116 -18.90 3.24 -20.13
N TYR A 117 -18.17 3.12 -19.01
CA TYR A 117 -17.84 4.24 -18.15
C TYR A 117 -16.96 5.28 -18.84
N LEU A 118 -15.87 4.83 -19.50
CA LEU A 118 -14.97 5.71 -20.26
C LEU A 118 -15.72 6.43 -21.39
N LYS A 119 -16.61 5.71 -22.10
CA LYS A 119 -17.45 6.29 -23.16
C LYS A 119 -18.40 7.36 -22.60
N ASN A 120 -19.08 7.08 -21.49
CA ASN A 120 -20.03 8.00 -20.87
C ASN A 120 -19.35 9.26 -20.33
N CYS A 121 -18.17 9.10 -19.72
CA CYS A 121 -17.36 10.22 -19.23
C CYS A 121 -16.63 10.99 -20.35
N LYS A 122 -16.61 10.48 -21.59
CA LYS A 122 -15.75 10.98 -22.68
C LYS A 122 -14.28 11.09 -22.26
N ALA A 123 -13.83 10.14 -21.43
CA ALA A 123 -12.51 10.11 -20.82
C ALA A 123 -11.65 9.00 -21.42
N GLN A 124 -10.35 9.06 -21.14
CA GLN A 124 -9.39 8.03 -21.56
C GLN A 124 -8.78 7.35 -20.35
N ALA A 125 -8.55 6.05 -20.45
CA ALA A 125 -7.72 5.34 -19.48
C ALA A 125 -6.27 5.83 -19.60
N ALA A 126 -5.57 5.93 -18.47
CA ALA A 126 -4.13 6.12 -18.47
C ALA A 126 -3.45 4.94 -19.20
N PRO A 127 -2.55 5.18 -20.17
CA PRO A 127 -1.85 4.10 -20.87
C PRO A 127 -1.05 3.20 -19.93
N LYS A 128 -1.10 1.88 -20.15
CA LYS A 128 -0.39 0.87 -19.34
C LYS A 128 1.12 1.14 -19.21
N SER A 129 1.73 1.74 -20.23
CA SER A 129 3.16 2.09 -20.25
C SER A 129 3.56 3.18 -19.24
N LEU A 130 2.60 3.89 -18.64
CA LEU A 130 2.87 4.90 -17.62
C LEU A 130 3.04 4.31 -16.22
N PHE A 131 2.60 3.08 -16.00
CA PHE A 131 2.63 2.43 -14.70
C PHE A 131 3.96 1.70 -14.51
N LYS A 132 4.57 1.88 -13.34
CA LYS A 132 5.81 1.16 -12.98
C LYS A 132 5.51 -0.34 -13.01
N THR A 133 6.21 -1.06 -13.87
CA THR A 133 6.16 -2.52 -13.91
C THR A 133 7.41 -3.04 -13.21
N LEU A 134 7.27 -3.74 -12.09
CA LEU A 134 8.42 -4.37 -11.44
C LEU A 134 8.83 -5.61 -12.25
N SER A 135 9.87 -5.46 -13.07
CA SER A 135 10.55 -6.59 -13.73
C SER A 135 11.53 -7.29 -12.76
N SER A 136 11.08 -7.61 -11.56
CA SER A 136 11.91 -8.39 -10.63
C SER A 136 11.64 -9.87 -10.82
N PRO A 137 12.66 -10.74 -10.94
CA PRO A 137 12.44 -12.17 -10.85
C PRO A 137 11.80 -12.46 -9.50
N VAL A 138 10.60 -13.05 -9.52
CA VAL A 138 9.84 -13.43 -8.33
C VAL A 138 10.62 -14.52 -7.62
N THR A 139 11.60 -14.13 -6.79
CA THR A 139 12.16 -15.03 -5.80
C THR A 139 11.01 -15.31 -4.83
N PRO A 140 10.56 -16.56 -4.65
CA PRO A 140 9.44 -16.85 -3.78
C PRO A 140 9.73 -16.29 -2.39
N SER A 141 8.95 -15.29 -1.98
CA SER A 141 9.15 -14.58 -0.71
C SER A 141 8.99 -15.50 0.51
N GLY A 142 8.36 -16.66 0.34
CA GLY A 142 7.95 -17.56 1.42
C GLY A 142 6.62 -17.18 2.06
N PHE A 143 6.13 -15.94 1.84
CA PHE A 143 4.81 -15.49 2.27
C PHE A 143 3.71 -15.99 1.32
N ARG A 144 2.53 -16.21 1.88
CA ARG A 144 1.28 -16.51 1.17
C ARG A 144 0.14 -15.78 1.86
N VAL A 145 -0.89 -15.45 1.10
CA VAL A 145 -2.17 -14.98 1.64
C VAL A 145 -2.72 -16.02 2.64
N GLY A 146 -3.24 -15.54 3.76
CA GLY A 146 -3.71 -16.34 4.90
C GLY A 146 -2.63 -16.68 5.93
N MET A 147 -1.34 -16.41 5.67
CA MET A 147 -0.31 -16.61 6.67
C MET A 147 -0.40 -15.57 7.79
N LYS A 148 -0.19 -16.00 9.04
CA LYS A 148 -0.21 -15.15 10.23
C LYS A 148 1.19 -14.73 10.68
N LEU A 149 1.28 -13.55 11.25
CA LEU A 149 2.52 -12.93 11.73
C LEU A 149 2.23 -11.93 12.85
N GLU A 150 3.30 -11.35 13.41
CA GLU A 150 3.22 -10.24 14.36
C GLU A 150 3.56 -8.93 13.63
N ALA A 151 2.74 -7.89 13.80
CA ALA A 151 2.89 -6.63 13.09
C ALA A 151 2.76 -5.42 14.01
N VAL A 152 3.54 -4.37 13.75
CA VAL A 152 3.41 -3.07 14.43
C VAL A 152 2.23 -2.32 13.85
N ASP A 153 1.31 -1.87 14.70
CA ASP A 153 0.26 -0.93 14.30
C ASP A 153 0.90 0.43 13.97
N LYS A 154 0.87 0.83 12.69
CA LYS A 154 1.45 2.13 12.27
C LYS A 154 0.70 3.34 12.84
N LYS A 155 -0.58 3.19 13.20
CA LYS A 155 -1.37 4.24 13.87
C LYS A 155 -1.07 4.29 15.37
N ASN A 156 -0.69 3.16 15.96
CA ASN A 156 -0.26 3.06 17.36
C ASN A 156 1.08 2.31 17.48
N PRO A 157 2.23 2.94 17.15
CA PRO A 157 3.51 2.25 16.99
C PRO A 157 4.07 1.55 18.24
N SER A 158 3.47 1.76 19.42
CA SER A 158 3.78 1.04 20.65
C SER A 158 3.20 -0.38 20.69
N LEU A 159 2.28 -0.71 19.79
CA LEU A 159 1.58 -1.99 19.76
C LEU A 159 2.18 -2.90 18.70
N VAL A 160 2.49 -4.14 19.11
CA VAL A 160 2.71 -5.27 18.21
C VAL A 160 1.51 -6.20 18.35
N CYS A 161 0.88 -6.54 17.23
CA CYS A 161 -0.42 -7.19 17.20
C CYS A 161 -0.38 -8.49 16.38
N VAL A 162 -1.33 -9.37 16.67
CA VAL A 162 -1.66 -10.52 15.81
C VAL A 162 -2.19 -10.01 14.47
N ALA A 163 -1.60 -10.47 13.38
CA ALA A 163 -1.93 -10.01 12.03
C ALA A 163 -1.87 -11.15 11.00
N THR A 164 -2.50 -10.91 9.85
CA THR A 164 -2.60 -11.83 8.71
C THR A 164 -2.17 -11.12 7.43
N VAL A 165 -1.49 -11.85 6.54
CA VAL A 165 -1.30 -11.42 5.15
C VAL A 165 -2.60 -11.65 4.39
N THR A 166 -3.36 -10.60 4.11
CA THR A 166 -4.67 -10.70 3.43
C THR A 166 -4.60 -10.56 1.93
N ASP A 167 -3.52 -9.95 1.41
CA ASP A 167 -3.32 -9.78 -0.03
C ASP A 167 -1.82 -9.68 -0.38
N MET A 168 -1.50 -9.92 -1.64
CA MET A 168 -0.15 -9.85 -2.17
C MET A 168 -0.15 -9.27 -3.60
N VAL A 169 0.50 -8.12 -3.75
CA VAL A 169 0.72 -7.47 -5.05
C VAL A 169 2.21 -7.38 -5.30
N GLU A 170 2.66 -8.11 -6.33
CA GLU A 170 4.08 -8.24 -6.67
C GLU A 170 4.90 -8.75 -5.47
N ASN A 171 5.80 -7.92 -4.91
CA ASN A 171 6.63 -8.26 -3.74
C ASN A 171 6.11 -7.63 -2.43
N ARG A 172 4.94 -7.02 -2.46
CA ARG A 172 4.32 -6.35 -1.31
C ARG A 172 3.24 -7.22 -0.70
N LEU A 173 3.14 -7.12 0.61
CA LEU A 173 2.19 -7.84 1.47
C LEU A 173 1.21 -6.81 2.01
N LEU A 174 -0.08 -7.10 1.93
CA LEU A 174 -1.09 -6.37 2.69
C LEU A 174 -1.18 -7.02 4.07
N ILE A 175 -0.85 -6.25 5.11
CA ILE A 175 -0.94 -6.67 6.49
C ILE A 175 -2.27 -6.20 7.05
N HIS A 176 -3.06 -7.14 7.53
CA HIS A 176 -4.33 -6.92 8.21
C HIS A 176 -4.24 -7.32 9.68
N PHE A 177 -4.84 -6.54 10.56
CA PHE A 177 -4.90 -6.83 11.99
C PHE A 177 -6.16 -7.64 12.32
N ASP A 178 -5.98 -8.86 12.83
CA ASP A 178 -7.08 -9.81 13.01
C ASP A 178 -8.18 -9.22 13.91
N ASN A 179 -9.43 -9.28 13.42
CA ASN A 179 -10.64 -8.72 14.06
C ASN A 179 -10.65 -7.19 14.25
N TRP A 180 -9.77 -6.46 13.56
CA TRP A 180 -9.82 -5.00 13.48
C TRP A 180 -10.39 -4.53 12.14
N ASP A 181 -10.70 -3.24 12.07
CA ASP A 181 -11.15 -2.59 10.85
C ASP A 181 -10.00 -2.49 9.82
N GLU A 182 -10.31 -2.64 8.53
CA GLU A 182 -9.33 -2.61 7.44
C GLU A 182 -8.62 -1.26 7.27
N SER A 183 -9.10 -0.18 7.90
CA SER A 183 -8.38 1.11 7.91
C SER A 183 -7.05 1.04 8.68
N TYR A 184 -6.79 -0.01 9.45
CA TYR A 184 -5.48 -0.24 10.08
C TYR A 184 -4.51 -0.98 9.16
N ASP A 185 -5.01 -1.54 8.05
CA ASP A 185 -4.19 -2.32 7.15
C ASP A 185 -3.08 -1.47 6.54
N TYR A 186 -1.99 -2.11 6.14
CA TYR A 186 -0.97 -1.43 5.36
C TYR A 186 -0.22 -2.37 4.44
N TRP A 187 0.21 -1.84 3.30
CA TRP A 187 1.15 -2.52 2.42
C TRP A 187 2.59 -2.39 2.92
N CYS A 188 3.36 -3.47 2.86
CA CYS A 188 4.80 -3.45 3.13
C CYS A 188 5.60 -4.50 2.32
N GLU A 189 6.91 -4.33 2.28
CA GLU A 189 7.83 -5.33 1.70
C GLU A 189 8.19 -6.40 2.74
N THR A 190 8.72 -7.54 2.26
CA THR A 190 9.24 -8.64 3.10
C THR A 190 10.39 -8.26 4.05
N SER A 191 11.05 -7.12 3.79
CA SER A 191 12.12 -6.52 4.60
C SER A 191 11.61 -5.45 5.56
N SER A 192 10.29 -5.29 5.69
CA SER A 192 9.71 -4.26 6.53
C SER A 192 10.13 -4.43 7.99
N PRO A 193 10.62 -3.37 8.65
CA PRO A 193 10.99 -3.44 10.07
C PRO A 193 9.75 -3.54 10.97
N TYR A 194 8.54 -3.48 10.42
CA TYR A 194 7.26 -3.50 11.15
C TYR A 194 6.57 -4.86 11.17
N ILE A 195 7.14 -5.90 10.56
CA ILE A 195 6.58 -7.26 10.60
C ILE A 195 7.59 -8.23 11.22
N ARG A 196 7.10 -9.21 11.96
CA ARG A 196 7.90 -10.20 12.69
C ARG A 196 7.26 -11.60 12.60
N PRO A 197 8.07 -12.67 12.65
CA PRO A 197 7.53 -14.01 12.71
C PRO A 197 6.74 -14.21 14.01
N VAL A 198 5.79 -15.15 13.97
CA VAL A 198 5.07 -15.64 15.16
C VAL A 198 6.07 -16.06 16.25
N GLY A 199 5.87 -15.56 17.47
CA GLY A 199 6.69 -15.86 18.65
C GLY A 199 7.70 -14.78 19.02
N TYR A 200 7.93 -13.78 18.16
CA TYR A 200 8.91 -12.72 18.40
C TYR A 200 8.63 -11.92 19.68
N CYS A 201 7.37 -11.55 19.94
CA CYS A 201 6.98 -10.85 21.16
C CYS A 201 7.29 -11.69 22.42
N GLN A 202 7.06 -13.00 22.36
CA GLN A 202 7.37 -13.91 23.47
C GLN A 202 8.88 -13.99 23.72
N GLU A 203 9.69 -14.09 22.67
CA GLU A 203 11.16 -14.16 22.77
C GLU A 203 11.78 -12.85 23.31
N THR A 204 11.21 -11.71 22.95
CA THR A 204 11.74 -10.38 23.32
C THR A 204 11.14 -9.82 24.61
N GLY A 205 10.13 -10.49 25.19
CA GLY A 205 9.37 -9.97 26.34
C GLY A 205 8.47 -8.76 25.99
N THR A 206 8.18 -8.55 24.71
CA THR A 206 7.28 -7.48 24.25
C THR A 206 5.83 -7.95 24.39
N PRO A 207 4.92 -7.13 24.95
CA PRO A 207 3.50 -7.48 25.00
C PRO A 207 2.88 -7.63 23.61
N LEU A 208 2.29 -8.80 23.34
CA LEU A 208 1.52 -9.04 22.13
C LEU A 208 0.06 -8.60 22.33
N THR A 209 -0.45 -7.79 21.40
CA THR A 209 -1.86 -7.41 21.34
C THR A 209 -2.65 -8.46 20.57
N THR A 210 -3.56 -9.13 21.25
CA THR A 210 -4.37 -10.21 20.70
C THR A 210 -5.60 -9.68 19.92
N PRO A 211 -6.23 -10.48 19.05
CA PRO A 211 -7.44 -10.06 18.34
C PRO A 211 -8.56 -9.65 19.30
N PRO A 212 -9.32 -8.57 19.02
CA PRO A 212 -10.48 -8.18 19.79
C PRO A 212 -11.49 -9.32 19.91
N GLY A 213 -12.05 -9.48 21.11
CA GLY A 213 -13.03 -10.53 21.40
C GLY A 213 -12.44 -11.94 21.56
N TYR A 214 -11.11 -12.10 21.55
CA TYR A 214 -10.49 -13.39 21.85
C TYR A 214 -10.79 -13.81 23.30
N ARG A 215 -11.41 -14.99 23.47
CA ARG A 215 -12.02 -15.43 24.74
C ARG A 215 -11.03 -15.52 25.91
N ASP A 216 -9.77 -15.83 25.61
CA ASP A 216 -8.70 -15.93 26.60
C ASP A 216 -7.52 -15.04 26.21
N SER A 217 -7.71 -13.72 26.28
CA SER A 217 -6.68 -12.75 25.93
C SER A 217 -5.45 -12.82 26.83
N LYS A 218 -5.60 -13.30 28.08
CA LYS A 218 -4.48 -13.47 29.03
C LYS A 218 -3.73 -14.78 28.84
N GLY A 219 -4.37 -15.80 28.27
CA GLY A 219 -3.81 -17.10 27.93
C GLY A 219 -3.65 -17.33 26.42
N PHE A 220 -3.53 -16.25 25.62
CA PHE A 220 -3.36 -16.39 24.18
C PHE A 220 -2.13 -17.25 23.85
N SER A 221 -2.34 -18.24 22.98
CA SER A 221 -1.29 -19.10 22.45
C SER A 221 -1.39 -19.10 20.93
N TRP A 222 -0.26 -18.80 20.28
CA TRP A 222 -0.17 -18.87 18.83
C TRP A 222 -0.49 -20.26 18.28
N GLU A 223 -0.07 -21.32 18.96
CA GLU A 223 -0.34 -22.71 18.54
C GLU A 223 -1.85 -22.97 18.47
N LYS A 224 -2.56 -22.64 19.56
CA LYS A 224 -4.01 -22.77 19.64
C LYS A 224 -4.72 -21.89 18.63
N TYR A 225 -4.29 -20.64 18.47
CA TYR A 225 -4.92 -19.71 17.55
C TYR A 225 -4.75 -20.14 16.08
N LEU A 226 -3.57 -20.67 15.71
CA LEU A 226 -3.33 -21.21 14.38
C LEU A 226 -4.18 -22.45 14.10
N GLU A 227 -4.37 -23.32 15.09
CA GLU A 227 -5.28 -24.48 15.00
C GLU A 227 -6.75 -24.03 14.83
N GLU A 228 -7.23 -23.12 15.70
CA GLU A 228 -8.59 -22.57 15.67
C GLU A 228 -8.95 -21.90 14.34
N THR A 229 -7.97 -21.25 13.72
CA THR A 229 -8.15 -20.52 12.45
C THR A 229 -7.75 -21.32 11.22
N ASN A 230 -7.33 -22.58 11.38
CA ASN A 230 -6.79 -23.43 10.30
C ASN A 230 -5.76 -22.69 9.43
N SER A 231 -4.87 -21.93 10.07
CA SER A 231 -3.93 -21.02 9.44
C SER A 231 -2.49 -21.45 9.69
N GLN A 232 -1.56 -20.90 8.92
CA GLN A 232 -0.13 -21.16 9.08
C GLN A 232 0.60 -19.89 9.47
N ALA A 233 1.61 -20.00 10.32
CA ALA A 233 2.53 -18.90 10.56
C ALA A 233 3.38 -18.63 9.31
N ALA A 234 3.64 -17.36 9.01
CA ALA A 234 4.63 -17.00 8.01
C ALA A 234 6.00 -17.55 8.45
N PRO A 235 6.73 -18.29 7.61
CA PRO A 235 7.96 -18.95 8.02
C PRO A 235 9.05 -17.91 8.31
N ALA A 236 9.79 -18.05 9.42
CA ALA A 236 10.80 -17.06 9.83
C ALA A 236 11.82 -16.72 8.73
N ARG A 237 12.20 -17.69 7.89
CA ARG A 237 13.10 -17.50 6.73
C ARG A 237 12.54 -16.58 5.62
N ALA A 238 11.25 -16.27 5.63
CA ALA A 238 10.62 -15.36 4.67
C ALA A 238 10.89 -13.89 5.00
N PHE A 239 11.16 -13.58 6.27
CA PHE A 239 11.42 -12.23 6.75
C PHE A 239 12.87 -11.83 6.40
N LYS A 240 13.03 -10.73 5.66
CA LYS A 240 14.34 -10.19 5.25
C LYS A 240 14.75 -9.04 6.17
N LEU A 241 14.85 -9.35 7.45
CA LEU A 241 15.19 -8.40 8.53
C LEU A 241 16.68 -8.09 8.57
#